data_AF-A0A0A0JJZ9-F1
#
_entry.id   AF-A0A0A0JJZ9-F1
#
_cell.length_a   1.000
_cell.length_b   1.000
_cell.length_c   1.000
_cell.angle_alpha   90.00
_cell.angle_beta   90.00
_cell.angle_gamma   90.00
#
_symmetry.space_group_name_H-M   'P 1'
#
loop_
_entity.id
_entity.type
_entity.pdbx_description
1 polymer ?
#
loop_
_entity_poly.entity_id
_entity_poly.type
_entity_poly.pdbx_seq_one_letter_code
_entity_poly.pdbx_strand_id
1 'polypeptide(L)'
;MDLSNGTTGLGIAVALGEIEMPTDADVMNNRDLYSSVASCSSGVELDQAQVVVVGNARGVGGRYRIGHSVMRDALDADGIWAAIKDAGLELPERPHTSDIQGRLVNVFLKCEVSQDGQVRGRRNAMLDDSDVHWHRQIKSCVGGVTASVTGDPAVFVSVSAAHQGPDGGGPVAAIVDLGSGEPTGYAAPGAPA
;
A
#
# COMPACT_ATOMS: atom_id res chain seq x y z
N MET A 1 8.40 -9.93 14.14
CA MET A 1 7.44 -9.12 13.35
C MET A 1 7.56 -9.48 11.88
N ASP A 2 8.69 -9.22 11.24
CA ASP A 2 8.83 -9.36 9.77
C ASP A 2 8.58 -10.76 9.24
N LEU A 3 9.09 -11.79 9.91
CA LEU A 3 8.80 -13.18 9.56
C LEU A 3 7.30 -13.49 9.59
N SER A 4 6.59 -13.08 10.64
CA SER A 4 5.15 -13.32 10.77
C SER A 4 4.37 -12.63 9.65
N ASN A 5 4.71 -11.37 9.36
CA ASN A 5 4.11 -10.63 8.26
C ASN A 5 4.40 -11.28 6.89
N GLY A 6 5.65 -11.70 6.66
CA GLY A 6 6.09 -12.33 5.43
C GLY A 6 5.40 -13.67 5.17
N THR A 7 5.37 -14.55 6.17
CA THR A 7 4.66 -15.84 6.06
C THR A 7 3.16 -15.64 5.84
N THR A 8 2.55 -14.65 6.49
CA THR A 8 1.13 -14.32 6.26
C THR A 8 0.89 -13.79 4.84
N GLY A 9 1.81 -12.96 4.31
CA GLY A 9 1.77 -12.46 2.94
C GLY A 9 1.83 -13.58 1.90
N LEU A 10 2.71 -14.56 2.10
CA LEU A 10 2.76 -15.78 1.27
C LEU A 10 1.47 -16.59 1.37
N GLY A 11 0.90 -16.74 2.56
CA GLY A 11 -0.38 -17.43 2.75
C GLY A 11 -1.52 -16.77 1.97
N ILE A 12 -1.57 -15.43 1.95
CA ILE A 12 -2.52 -14.66 1.13
C ILE A 12 -2.27 -14.91 -0.37
N ALA A 13 -1.01 -14.83 -0.81
CA ALA A 13 -0.64 -15.06 -2.21
C ALA A 13 -1.08 -16.44 -2.70
N VAL A 14 -0.86 -17.49 -1.90
CA VAL A 14 -1.34 -18.85 -2.19
C VAL A 14 -2.87 -18.90 -2.25
N ALA A 15 -3.56 -18.31 -1.27
CA ALA A 15 -5.03 -18.34 -1.20
C ALA A 15 -5.70 -17.64 -2.39
N LEU A 16 -5.05 -16.63 -2.96
CA LEU A 16 -5.54 -15.89 -4.13
C LEU A 16 -5.02 -16.46 -5.46
N GLY A 17 -4.18 -17.51 -5.43
CA GLY A 17 -3.61 -18.12 -6.63
C GLY A 17 -2.57 -17.25 -7.33
N GLU A 18 -1.95 -16.30 -6.62
CA GLU A 18 -0.88 -15.45 -7.15
C GLU A 18 0.45 -16.21 -7.25
N ILE A 19 0.66 -17.19 -6.37
CA ILE A 19 1.82 -18.09 -6.36
C ILE A 19 1.39 -19.54 -6.09
N GLU A 20 2.24 -20.50 -6.47
CA GLU A 20 2.15 -21.87 -5.97
C GLU A 20 2.65 -21.96 -4.52
N MET A 21 2.39 -23.09 -3.84
CA MET A 21 2.80 -23.29 -2.45
C MET A 21 4.34 -23.19 -2.33
N PRO A 22 4.88 -22.20 -1.60
CA PRO A 22 6.32 -22.01 -1.46
C PRO A 22 6.92 -23.05 -0.49
N THR A 23 8.25 -23.11 -0.47
CA THR A 23 9.01 -23.90 0.51
C THR A 23 9.50 -23.03 1.67
N ASP A 24 9.93 -23.65 2.76
CA ASP A 24 10.55 -22.95 3.89
C ASP A 24 11.77 -22.10 3.48
N ALA A 25 12.53 -22.56 2.47
CA ALA A 25 13.70 -21.85 1.98
C ALA A 25 13.35 -20.53 1.27
N ASP A 26 12.14 -20.43 0.71
CA ASP A 26 11.68 -19.22 0.03
C ASP A 26 11.30 -18.11 1.02
N VAL A 27 10.84 -18.48 2.23
CA VAL A 27 10.36 -17.54 3.25
C VAL A 27 11.48 -16.56 3.64
N MET A 28 11.21 -15.27 3.49
CA MET A 28 12.10 -14.13 3.64
C MET A 28 13.25 -14.01 2.62
N ASN A 29 13.52 -15.04 1.81
CA ASN A 29 14.68 -15.06 0.90
C ASN A 29 14.30 -14.84 -0.56
N ASN A 30 13.26 -15.52 -1.05
CA ASN A 30 12.83 -15.41 -2.43
C ASN A 30 11.81 -14.26 -2.58
N ARG A 31 12.32 -13.09 -2.97
CA ARG A 31 11.54 -11.84 -3.06
C ARG A 31 10.70 -11.73 -4.33
N ASP A 32 10.85 -12.67 -5.26
CA ASP A 32 10.01 -12.76 -6.45
C ASP A 32 8.62 -13.34 -6.12
N LEU A 33 8.48 -13.99 -4.96
CA LEU A 33 7.21 -14.51 -4.46
C LEU A 33 6.54 -13.47 -3.55
N TYR A 34 5.41 -12.92 -3.97
CA TYR A 34 4.66 -11.96 -3.18
C TYR A 34 3.18 -11.95 -3.55
N SER A 35 2.35 -11.42 -2.64
CA SER A 35 0.98 -11.01 -2.96
C SER A 35 0.94 -9.54 -3.36
N SER A 36 0.13 -9.21 -4.36
CA SER A 36 -0.09 -7.82 -4.82
C SER A 36 -1.13 -7.08 -3.98
N VAL A 37 -1.77 -7.74 -3.00
CA VAL A 37 -2.84 -7.16 -2.15
C VAL A 37 -2.65 -7.39 -0.66
N ALA A 38 -1.68 -8.22 -0.24
CA ALA A 38 -1.44 -8.47 1.17
C ALA A 38 -0.94 -7.21 1.91
N SER A 39 -1.55 -6.92 3.05
CA SER A 39 -1.08 -5.91 4.00
C SER A 39 -1.12 -6.49 5.41
N CYS A 40 0.02 -7.04 5.82
CA CYS A 40 0.16 -7.80 7.05
C CYS A 40 0.78 -6.95 8.17
N SER A 41 0.32 -7.18 9.38
CA SER A 41 0.84 -6.61 10.62
C SER A 41 0.79 -7.68 11.70
N SER A 42 1.70 -7.59 12.67
CA SER A 42 1.75 -8.53 13.79
C SER A 42 1.90 -7.76 15.10
N GLY A 43 1.15 -8.19 16.11
CA GLY A 43 1.20 -7.69 17.47
C GLY A 43 1.31 -8.84 18.48
N VAL A 44 1.42 -8.50 19.76
CA VAL A 44 1.62 -9.48 20.85
C VAL A 44 0.30 -10.01 21.44
N GLU A 45 -0.83 -9.46 21.02
CA GLU A 45 -2.15 -9.62 21.64
C GLU A 45 -2.90 -10.93 21.30
N LEU A 46 -2.52 -11.64 20.24
CA LEU A 46 -3.28 -12.77 19.69
C LEU A 46 -2.39 -14.00 19.46
N ASP A 47 -3.02 -15.18 19.49
CA ASP A 47 -2.43 -16.47 19.11
C ASP A 47 -2.92 -16.99 17.74
N GLN A 48 -3.65 -16.15 17.00
CA GLN A 48 -4.26 -16.46 15.71
C GLN A 48 -4.15 -15.27 14.74
N ALA A 49 -4.22 -15.55 13.45
CA ALA A 49 -4.31 -14.52 12.42
C ALA A 49 -5.75 -13.97 12.33
N GLN A 50 -5.89 -12.65 12.44
CA GLN A 50 -7.15 -11.97 12.13
C GLN A 50 -7.10 -11.46 10.68
N VAL A 51 -8.03 -11.94 9.84
CA VAL A 51 -8.05 -11.63 8.41
C VAL A 51 -9.24 -10.72 8.08
N VAL A 52 -8.97 -9.58 7.46
CA VAL A 52 -9.98 -8.65 6.94
C VAL A 52 -9.81 -8.57 5.43
N VAL A 53 -10.77 -9.16 4.69
CA VAL A 53 -10.78 -9.10 3.22
C VAL A 53 -11.65 -7.92 2.78
N VAL A 54 -11.09 -7.04 1.96
CA VAL A 54 -11.80 -5.89 1.40
C VAL A 54 -11.78 -5.99 -0.12
N GLY A 55 -12.95 -5.97 -0.73
CA GLY A 55 -13.12 -6.12 -2.17
C GLY A 55 -14.48 -5.59 -2.64
N ASN A 56 -14.77 -5.77 -3.92
CA ASN A 56 -16.03 -5.31 -4.52
C ASN A 56 -16.91 -6.50 -4.89
N ALA A 57 -18.23 -6.36 -4.68
CA ALA A 57 -19.22 -7.35 -5.11
C ALA A 57 -20.40 -6.63 -5.80
N ARG A 58 -20.84 -7.18 -6.94
CA ARG A 58 -22.01 -6.64 -7.66
C ARG A 58 -23.30 -6.95 -6.90
N GLY A 59 -24.27 -6.06 -6.97
CA GLY A 59 -25.60 -6.27 -6.37
C GLY A 59 -25.71 -5.93 -4.87
N VAL A 60 -24.62 -5.49 -4.22
CA VAL A 60 -24.64 -5.08 -2.80
C VAL A 60 -25.15 -3.64 -2.63
N GLY A 61 -24.80 -2.74 -3.57
CA GLY A 61 -25.04 -1.30 -3.43
C GLY A 61 -23.98 -0.62 -2.57
N GLY A 62 -24.30 0.55 -2.03
CA GLY A 62 -23.34 1.42 -1.33
C GLY A 62 -22.67 2.43 -2.26
N ARG A 63 -21.92 3.36 -1.67
CA ARG A 63 -21.29 4.48 -2.40
C ARG A 63 -19.77 4.32 -2.58
N TYR A 64 -19.17 3.35 -1.92
CA TYR A 64 -17.72 3.17 -1.93
C TYR A 64 -17.29 2.06 -2.88
N ARG A 65 -16.08 2.22 -3.43
CA ARG A 65 -15.39 1.19 -4.21
C ARG A 65 -13.92 1.17 -3.81
N ILE A 66 -13.34 -0.02 -3.73
CA ILE A 66 -11.90 -0.20 -3.55
C ILE A 66 -11.24 -0.52 -4.88
N GLY A 67 -10.02 -0.04 -5.07
CA GLY A 67 -9.12 -0.47 -6.13
C GLY A 67 -7.71 -0.62 -5.56
N HIS A 68 -6.82 -1.19 -6.35
CA HIS A 68 -5.44 -1.40 -5.92
C HIS A 68 -4.44 -1.33 -7.08
N SER A 69 -3.19 -1.18 -6.70
CA SER A 69 -2.01 -1.33 -7.55
C SER A 69 -0.84 -1.73 -6.65
N VAL A 70 0.36 -1.70 -7.20
CA VAL A 70 1.61 -1.99 -6.50
C VAL A 70 2.58 -0.83 -6.73
N MET A 71 3.16 -0.31 -5.66
CA MET A 71 4.33 0.57 -5.73
C MET A 71 5.56 -0.30 -6.00
N ARG A 72 6.31 0.02 -7.07
CA ARG A 72 7.54 -0.71 -7.43
C ARG A 72 8.75 -0.30 -6.60
N ASP A 73 8.75 0.93 -6.10
CA ASP A 73 9.73 1.45 -5.17
C ASP A 73 9.08 2.49 -4.25
N ALA A 74 9.83 2.94 -3.24
CA ALA A 74 9.38 3.93 -2.26
C ALA A 74 8.98 5.30 -2.85
N LEU A 75 9.29 5.57 -4.12
CA LEU A 75 9.00 6.84 -4.81
C LEU A 75 7.94 6.69 -5.91
N ASP A 76 7.30 5.54 -6.03
CA ASP A 76 6.36 5.21 -7.10
C ASP A 76 4.97 5.81 -6.87
N ALA A 77 4.88 7.14 -6.93
CA ALA A 77 3.61 7.88 -6.82
C ALA A 77 2.58 7.46 -7.89
N ASP A 78 3.04 7.01 -9.06
CA ASP A 78 2.18 6.50 -10.13
C ASP A 78 1.45 5.23 -9.70
N GLY A 79 2.05 4.38 -8.86
CA GLY A 79 1.37 3.23 -8.25
C GLY A 79 0.19 3.65 -7.39
N ILE A 80 0.32 4.74 -6.64
CA ILE A 80 -0.76 5.29 -5.80
C ILE A 80 -1.89 5.85 -6.68
N TRP A 81 -1.55 6.62 -7.72
CA TRP A 81 -2.55 7.10 -8.69
C TRP A 81 -3.24 5.98 -9.44
N ALA A 82 -2.52 4.91 -9.79
CA ALA A 82 -3.09 3.74 -10.43
C ALA A 82 -4.14 3.06 -9.54
N ALA A 83 -3.89 2.93 -8.24
CA ALA A 83 -4.87 2.38 -7.29
C ALA A 83 -6.14 3.25 -7.20
N ILE A 84 -5.98 4.58 -7.19
CA ILE A 84 -7.11 5.53 -7.15
C ILE A 84 -7.95 5.43 -8.44
N LYS A 85 -7.30 5.31 -9.60
CA LYS A 85 -7.97 5.11 -10.89
C LYS A 85 -8.69 3.75 -10.95
N ASP A 86 -8.04 2.68 -10.49
CA ASP A 86 -8.64 1.33 -10.41
C ASP A 86 -9.87 1.30 -9.50
N ALA A 87 -9.86 2.10 -8.42
CA ALA A 87 -10.98 2.27 -7.52
C ALA A 87 -12.18 2.97 -8.19
N GLY A 88 -11.98 3.59 -9.35
CA GLY A 88 -13.04 4.12 -10.20
C GLY A 88 -13.12 5.64 -10.26
N LEU A 89 -12.14 6.38 -9.74
CA LEU A 89 -12.07 7.83 -9.99
C LEU A 89 -11.52 8.09 -11.39
N GLU A 90 -12.32 8.81 -12.19
CA GLU A 90 -11.89 9.34 -13.47
C GLU A 90 -10.94 10.52 -13.23
N LEU A 91 -9.69 10.35 -13.62
CA LEU A 91 -8.62 11.33 -13.41
C LEU A 91 -7.88 11.58 -14.73
N PRO A 92 -7.29 12.78 -14.91
CA PRO A 92 -6.53 13.07 -16.12
C PRO A 92 -5.27 12.18 -16.24
N GLU A 93 -4.60 12.28 -17.39
CA GLU A 93 -3.37 11.51 -17.66
C GLU A 93 -2.32 11.73 -16.56
N ARG A 94 -2.15 12.99 -16.13
CA ARG A 94 -1.26 13.41 -15.04
C ARG A 94 -2.08 14.06 -13.93
N PRO A 95 -2.62 13.28 -12.96
CA PRO A 95 -3.43 13.80 -11.89
C PRO A 95 -2.64 14.70 -10.95
N HIS A 96 -3.36 15.65 -10.36
CA HIS A 96 -2.93 16.43 -9.22
C HIS A 96 -3.87 16.15 -8.03
N THR A 97 -3.39 16.34 -6.80
CA THR A 97 -4.20 16.10 -5.59
C THR A 97 -5.56 16.84 -5.61
N SER A 98 -5.62 18.02 -6.22
CA SER A 98 -6.88 18.78 -6.39
C SER A 98 -7.94 18.05 -7.22
N ASP A 99 -7.55 17.11 -8.08
CA ASP A 99 -8.47 16.35 -8.93
C ASP A 99 -9.24 15.28 -8.13
N ILE A 100 -8.79 14.96 -6.91
CA ILE A 100 -9.46 14.00 -6.02
C ILE A 100 -10.82 14.54 -5.54
N GLN A 101 -10.94 15.85 -5.37
CA GLN A 101 -12.19 16.55 -5.02
C GLN A 101 -12.94 15.92 -3.83
N GLY A 102 -12.22 15.54 -2.77
CA GLY A 102 -12.81 14.92 -1.58
C GLY A 102 -13.34 13.50 -1.78
N ARG A 103 -13.12 12.87 -2.93
CA ARG A 103 -13.64 11.53 -3.20
C ARG A 103 -12.73 10.39 -2.75
N LEU A 104 -11.50 10.65 -2.34
CA LEU A 104 -10.63 9.64 -1.76
C LEU A 104 -10.90 9.52 -0.26
N VAL A 105 -11.40 8.36 0.19
CA VAL A 105 -11.65 8.10 1.62
C VAL A 105 -10.34 7.85 2.33
N ASN A 106 -9.51 6.94 1.82
CA ASN A 106 -8.16 6.69 2.31
C ASN A 106 -7.36 5.84 1.31
N VAL A 107 -6.05 5.78 1.54
CA VAL A 107 -5.14 4.80 0.94
C VAL A 107 -4.50 3.94 2.03
N PHE A 108 -4.28 2.68 1.69
CA PHE A 108 -3.69 1.67 2.57
C PHE A 108 -2.56 0.99 1.83
N LEU A 109 -1.33 1.14 2.33
CA LEU A 109 -0.18 0.65 1.61
C LEU A 109 0.95 0.13 2.49
N LYS A 110 1.82 -0.64 1.86
CA LYS A 110 3.03 -1.20 2.43
C LYS A 110 4.27 -0.50 1.86
N CYS A 111 5.34 -0.47 2.65
CA CYS A 111 6.66 -0.08 2.19
C CYS A 111 7.77 -0.83 2.92
N GLU A 112 8.91 -0.96 2.25
CA GLU A 112 10.15 -1.44 2.84
C GLU A 112 11.37 -0.85 2.14
N VAL A 113 12.55 -1.08 2.70
CA VAL A 113 13.80 -0.78 2.02
C VAL A 113 14.20 -2.02 1.22
N SER A 114 14.57 -1.84 -0.05
CA SER A 114 15.07 -2.92 -0.91
C SER A 114 16.34 -3.53 -0.33
N GLN A 115 16.53 -4.83 -0.53
CA GLN A 115 17.69 -5.55 0.00
C GLN A 115 19.00 -5.16 -0.70
N ASP A 116 18.92 -4.58 -1.90
CA ASP A 116 20.08 -4.05 -2.62
C ASP A 116 20.57 -2.68 -2.11
N GLY A 117 19.86 -2.07 -1.16
CA GLY A 117 20.20 -0.77 -0.57
C GLY A 117 20.07 0.41 -1.53
N GLN A 118 19.32 0.26 -2.62
CA GLN A 118 19.19 1.27 -3.68
C GLN A 118 17.75 1.61 -4.01
N VAL A 119 17.52 2.87 -4.37
CA VAL A 119 16.28 3.31 -5.03
C VAL A 119 16.66 3.97 -6.34
N ARG A 120 16.16 3.44 -7.46
CA ARG A 120 16.43 3.94 -8.82
C ARG A 120 17.93 4.10 -9.12
N GLY A 121 18.73 3.09 -8.75
CA GLY A 121 20.17 3.08 -8.95
C GLY A 121 20.97 4.03 -8.05
N ARG A 122 20.36 4.58 -7.00
CA ARG A 122 21.03 5.41 -6.00
C ARG A 122 21.08 4.70 -4.67
N ARG A 123 22.30 4.46 -4.19
CA ARG A 123 22.56 3.93 -2.84
C ARG A 123 21.99 4.87 -1.78
N ASN A 124 21.30 4.31 -0.81
CA ASN A 124 20.97 4.96 0.46
C ASN A 124 21.66 4.24 1.63
N ALA A 125 21.50 4.72 2.86
CA ALA A 125 22.14 4.15 4.05
C ALA A 125 21.14 3.55 5.04
N MET A 126 19.86 3.38 4.67
CA MET A 126 18.82 3.01 5.62
C MET A 126 19.08 1.65 6.29
N LEU A 127 19.56 0.65 5.53
CA LEU A 127 19.88 -0.68 6.08
C LEU A 127 21.09 -0.68 7.04
N ASP A 128 22.01 0.25 6.86
CA ASP A 128 23.25 0.34 7.64
C ASP A 128 23.14 1.35 8.82
N ASP A 129 22.00 2.01 8.95
CA ASP A 129 21.75 3.00 9.99
C ASP A 129 21.40 2.33 11.32
N SER A 130 22.35 2.36 12.24
CA SER A 130 22.21 1.79 13.59
C SER A 130 21.50 2.73 14.57
N ASP A 131 21.31 4.00 14.22
CA ASP A 131 20.69 5.01 15.08
C ASP A 131 19.17 5.05 14.87
N VAL A 132 18.73 5.01 13.61
CA VAL A 132 17.32 5.05 13.23
C VAL A 132 17.00 3.86 12.35
N HIS A 133 16.34 2.86 12.93
CA HIS A 133 15.90 1.68 12.19
C HIS A 133 15.15 2.04 10.90
N TRP A 134 15.51 1.40 9.78
CA TRP A 134 14.98 1.68 8.44
C TRP A 134 13.45 1.71 8.36
N HIS A 135 12.75 0.88 9.16
CA HIS A 135 11.29 0.95 9.34
C HIS A 135 10.79 2.40 9.56
N ARG A 136 11.46 3.19 10.39
CA ARG A 136 11.04 4.56 10.66
C ARG A 136 11.35 5.48 9.49
N GLN A 137 12.51 5.33 8.89
CA GLN A 137 12.96 6.14 7.77
C GLN A 137 12.04 5.96 6.55
N ILE A 138 11.81 4.71 6.15
CA ILE A 138 11.01 4.40 4.97
C ILE A 138 9.54 4.73 5.15
N LYS A 139 8.98 4.55 6.36
CA LYS A 139 7.60 4.98 6.67
C LYS A 139 7.45 6.48 6.52
N SER A 140 8.43 7.26 7.00
CA SER A 140 8.43 8.72 6.85
C SER A 140 8.52 9.14 5.38
N CYS A 141 9.44 8.55 4.62
CA CYS A 141 9.61 8.82 3.19
C CYS A 141 8.34 8.52 2.39
N VAL A 142 7.82 7.30 2.51
CA VAL A 142 6.62 6.89 1.77
C VAL A 142 5.37 7.61 2.29
N GLY A 143 5.31 7.95 3.58
CA GLY A 143 4.27 8.84 4.14
C GLY A 143 4.23 10.19 3.43
N GLY A 144 5.39 10.81 3.21
CA GLY A 144 5.49 12.06 2.44
C GLY A 144 5.10 11.91 0.97
N VAL A 145 5.59 10.87 0.28
CA VAL A 145 5.21 10.57 -1.11
C VAL A 145 3.70 10.39 -1.23
N THR A 146 3.11 9.61 -0.31
CA THR A 146 1.68 9.31 -0.29
C THR A 146 0.85 10.56 -0.01
N ALA A 147 1.19 11.30 1.04
CA ALA A 147 0.48 12.54 1.39
C ALA A 147 0.57 13.60 0.29
N SER A 148 1.66 13.62 -0.50
CA SER A 148 1.78 14.52 -1.65
C SER A 148 0.83 14.18 -2.80
N VAL A 149 0.41 12.91 -2.91
CA VAL A 149 -0.59 12.44 -3.88
C VAL A 149 -2.00 12.71 -3.36
N THR A 150 -2.28 12.31 -2.12
CA THR A 150 -3.62 12.39 -1.53
C THR A 150 -4.01 13.81 -1.14
N GLY A 151 -3.03 14.68 -0.85
CA GLY A 151 -3.26 16.00 -0.26
C GLY A 151 -3.66 15.96 1.22
N ASP A 152 -3.70 14.75 1.80
CA ASP A 152 -4.10 14.49 3.18
C ASP A 152 -3.02 13.66 3.87
N PRO A 153 -2.40 14.15 4.96
CA PRO A 153 -1.44 13.36 5.73
C PRO A 153 -2.07 12.19 6.51
N ALA A 154 -3.40 12.11 6.64
CA ALA A 154 -4.10 11.04 7.34
C ALA A 154 -4.21 9.76 6.50
N VAL A 155 -3.06 9.16 6.17
CA VAL A 155 -2.93 7.96 5.32
C VAL A 155 -2.45 6.74 6.09
N PHE A 156 -2.85 5.54 5.65
CA PHE A 156 -2.35 4.30 6.24
C PHE A 156 -1.08 3.82 5.52
N VAL A 157 0.07 4.07 6.14
CA VAL A 157 1.38 3.59 5.67
C VAL A 157 1.97 2.61 6.68
N SER A 158 2.09 1.35 6.27
CA SER A 158 2.64 0.27 7.09
C SER A 158 3.96 -0.24 6.52
N VAL A 159 4.88 -0.65 7.40
CA VAL A 159 6.20 -1.17 7.03
C VAL A 159 6.23 -2.68 7.15
N SER A 160 7.39 -3.31 6.92
CA SER A 160 7.57 -4.77 7.01
C SER A 160 6.83 -5.50 5.88
N ALA A 161 7.28 -5.25 4.65
CA ALA A 161 6.59 -5.61 3.41
C ALA A 161 7.11 -6.89 2.75
N ALA A 162 7.76 -7.78 3.52
CA ALA A 162 8.15 -9.09 3.03
C ALA A 162 6.99 -9.84 2.37
N HIS A 163 7.20 -10.27 1.13
CA HIS A 163 6.21 -10.97 0.30
C HIS A 163 4.88 -10.22 0.11
N GLN A 164 4.90 -8.89 0.31
CA GLN A 164 3.76 -7.99 0.14
C GLN A 164 4.21 -6.95 -0.89
N GLY A 165 4.09 -7.28 -2.17
CA GLY A 165 4.68 -6.53 -3.30
C GLY A 165 6.15 -6.89 -3.59
N PRO A 166 6.75 -6.27 -4.62
CA PRO A 166 8.14 -6.48 -5.00
C PRO A 166 9.11 -5.91 -3.95
N ASP A 167 10.36 -6.39 -3.96
CA ASP A 167 11.41 -5.89 -3.07
C ASP A 167 11.58 -4.36 -3.17
N GLY A 168 11.55 -3.67 -2.02
CA GLY A 168 11.60 -2.21 -1.92
C GLY A 168 10.31 -1.47 -2.25
N GLY A 169 9.24 -2.21 -2.59
CA GLY A 169 7.92 -1.69 -2.93
C GLY A 169 6.84 -2.07 -1.93
N GLY A 170 5.61 -2.19 -2.42
CA GLY A 170 4.47 -2.71 -1.66
C GLY A 170 3.11 -2.46 -2.33
N PRO A 171 2.06 -3.24 -1.97
CA PRO A 171 0.69 -2.98 -2.39
C PRO A 171 0.23 -1.61 -1.95
N VAL A 172 -0.63 -1.00 -2.76
CA VAL A 172 -1.39 0.19 -2.41
C VAL A 172 -2.83 -0.01 -2.82
N ALA A 173 -3.74 0.09 -1.86
CA ALA A 173 -5.18 0.09 -2.08
C ALA A 173 -5.75 1.48 -1.84
N ALA A 174 -6.75 1.87 -2.63
CA ALA A 174 -7.47 3.12 -2.48
C ALA A 174 -8.97 2.83 -2.34
N ILE A 175 -9.61 3.44 -1.36
CA ILE A 175 -11.07 3.43 -1.23
C ILE A 175 -11.60 4.80 -1.62
N VAL A 176 -12.52 4.83 -2.58
CA VAL A 176 -13.08 6.06 -3.13
C VAL A 176 -14.60 6.11 -2.96
N ASP A 177 -15.14 7.31 -2.90
CA ASP A 177 -16.56 7.64 -2.84
C ASP A 177 -17.10 8.01 -4.22
N LEU A 178 -17.90 7.10 -4.77
CA LEU A 178 -18.60 7.21 -6.04
C LEU A 178 -20.08 7.62 -5.87
N GLY A 179 -20.49 7.97 -4.65
CA GLY A 179 -21.84 8.41 -4.35
C GLY A 179 -22.19 9.76 -5.00
N SER A 180 -23.49 9.95 -5.22
CA SER A 180 -24.07 11.26 -5.51
C SER A 180 -24.13 12.11 -4.23
N GLY A 181 -23.87 13.41 -4.35
CA GLY A 181 -23.92 14.37 -3.23
C GLY A 181 -22.52 14.77 -2.75
N GLU A 182 -22.45 15.27 -1.52
CA GLU A 182 -21.18 15.68 -0.90
C GLU A 182 -20.25 14.46 -0.71
N PRO A 183 -18.99 14.54 -1.17
CA PRO A 183 -17.99 13.51 -0.95
C PRO A 183 -17.64 13.34 0.54
N THR A 184 -17.28 12.13 0.94
CA THR A 184 -16.96 11.82 2.35
C THR A 184 -15.47 11.82 2.69
N GLY A 185 -14.60 11.98 1.69
CA GLY A 185 -13.15 12.02 1.89
C GLY A 185 -12.64 13.41 2.26
N TYR A 186 -11.32 13.56 2.32
CA TYR A 186 -10.69 14.82 2.71
C TYR A 186 -10.86 15.92 1.66
N ALA A 187 -11.46 17.04 2.08
CA ALA A 187 -11.49 18.27 1.31
C ALA A 187 -10.48 19.26 1.88
N ALA A 188 -9.48 19.65 1.08
CA ALA A 188 -8.49 20.64 1.50
C ALA A 188 -9.17 21.97 1.88
N PRO A 189 -8.81 22.60 3.01
CA PRO A 189 -9.34 23.90 3.39
C PRO A 189 -9.10 24.94 2.29
N GLY A 190 -10.18 25.55 1.79
CA GLY A 190 -10.11 26.61 0.77
C GLY A 190 -10.05 26.14 -0.69
N ALA A 191 -10.23 24.85 -0.96
CA ALA A 191 -10.52 24.40 -2.32
C ALA A 191 -11.86 25.01 -2.79
N PRO A 192 -11.94 25.60 -3.99
CA PRO A 192 -13.22 26.10 -4.51
C PRO A 192 -14.21 24.94 -4.64
N ALA A 193 -15.45 25.18 -4.18
CA ALA A 193 -16.57 24.25 -4.26
C ALA A 193 -16.98 23.95 -5.71
#